data_AF-A0A3B0KD42-F1
#
_entry.id   AF-A0A3B0KD42-F1
#
_cell.length_a   1.000
_cell.length_b   1.000
_cell.length_c   1.000
_cell.angle_alpha   90.00
_cell.angle_beta   90.00
_cell.angle_gamma   90.00
#
_symmetry.space_group_name_H-M   'P 1'
#
loop_
_entity.id
_entity.type
_entity.pdbx_description
1 polymer ?
#
loop_
_entity_poly.entity_id
_entity_poly.type
_entity_poly.pdbx_seq_one_letter_code
_entity_poly.pdbx_strand_id
1 'polypeptide(L)'
;MPCTLRQRGLSYRPRREKEKDVLAPKPVHPRALRFHGFFGMSYVRQHVMVDDRWTPNSLTEQFKGMTDLLARRLVFKSHESKANRLRYFRENKRLKRQCRDGRTKLQNILTNDNTHKIRNFLINHKDMQRLYQKMPIHLVVDNINQRTFVMRKERDRLEFRLDQLKKHYRDLLLRRAVLENRIKYQNEFVLDEELKSRVFLKKIENSNVRIKAIKTINNTYKKMIQVLVHDEIFYEPILRSLSGDMEDQSNFIKHILYLGMPAISKFKELNDEYRHMEDKSRKNLQMKLQMLASLKKPPVTGSVVHTKVKEEAPLTANLKRYVRETQSMMVLKLELKSIEKTIKEVKFVTLCSQAKEIYPRMKSQVDNNEKLHRMIVNDMLAHEMLETKMKCASVLKGVLVNNLSEEEINRLERIKDLKEMIRKAEEFEQDILQHLKNRADAYVMLRLTIWNLVEILRHVDRQPKLLRAQYPNSYLKLPLLKFEMLNMRAAAPELYEANIDNIMHIVKRKVYKLMKGYTVELRPATIKRNVEEYHADYLASLDMFEPIDNDEQQQAVPEEDLLQENKTMANVPNRKQIKAQSAKLVEELSKRDE
;
A
#
# COMPACT_ATOMS: atom_id res chain seq x y z
N MET A 1 -41.23 93.29 42.43
CA MET A 1 -40.82 92.58 43.68
C MET A 1 -39.34 92.22 43.60
N PRO A 2 -38.55 92.31 44.68
CA PRO A 2 -37.11 92.63 44.55
C PRO A 2 -36.12 91.67 45.26
N CYS A 3 -34.85 91.74 44.82
CA CYS A 3 -33.63 91.27 45.51
C CYS A 3 -33.52 89.73 45.76
N THR A 4 -32.35 89.11 45.82
CA THR A 4 -31.13 89.49 46.57
C THR A 4 -29.83 88.85 46.04
N LEU A 5 -28.69 89.33 46.57
CA LEU A 5 -27.42 88.62 46.79
C LEU A 5 -26.67 87.96 45.60
N ARG A 6 -25.87 88.79 44.92
CA ARG A 6 -24.72 88.37 44.11
C ARG A 6 -23.56 87.89 44.99
N GLN A 7 -23.61 86.67 45.53
CA GLN A 7 -22.51 86.10 46.33
C GLN A 7 -21.21 86.00 45.51
N ARG A 8 -20.13 86.63 45.99
CA ARG A 8 -18.77 86.33 45.54
C ARG A 8 -18.31 85.04 46.22
N GLY A 9 -18.48 83.90 45.54
CA GLY A 9 -17.97 82.62 46.01
C GLY A 9 -16.46 82.69 46.26
N LEU A 10 -16.03 82.34 47.48
CA LEU A 10 -14.63 82.35 47.90
C LEU A 10 -13.78 81.47 46.99
N SER A 11 -12.72 82.04 46.40
CA SER A 11 -11.76 81.30 45.58
C SER A 11 -10.80 80.49 46.45
N TYR A 12 -11.32 79.52 47.19
CA TYR A 12 -10.51 78.48 47.82
C TYR A 12 -9.76 77.73 46.71
N ARG A 13 -8.48 78.02 46.54
CA ARG A 13 -7.58 77.15 45.77
C ARG A 13 -7.18 76.01 46.72
N PRO A 14 -7.70 74.78 46.56
CA PRO A 14 -7.09 73.65 47.23
C PRO A 14 -5.62 73.61 46.80
N ARG A 15 -4.73 73.48 47.78
CA ARG A 15 -3.31 73.19 47.51
C ARG A 15 -3.31 71.90 46.73
N ARG A 16 -2.85 71.91 45.47
CA ARG A 16 -2.78 70.70 44.63
C ARG A 16 -1.76 69.75 45.22
N GLU A 17 -2.21 68.91 46.14
CA GLU A 17 -1.63 67.59 46.28
C GLU A 17 -1.63 66.94 44.89
N LYS A 18 -0.51 66.31 44.54
CA LYS A 18 -0.44 65.54 43.31
C LYS A 18 -1.28 64.30 43.57
N GLU A 19 -2.48 64.25 42.98
CA GLU A 19 -3.30 63.04 42.90
C GLU A 19 -2.41 61.91 42.37
N LYS A 20 -1.90 61.07 43.27
CA LYS A 20 -1.26 59.82 42.91
C LYS A 20 -2.41 58.89 42.54
N ASP A 21 -2.66 58.77 41.24
CA ASP A 21 -3.53 57.73 40.68
C ASP A 21 -3.21 56.39 41.36
N VAL A 22 -4.09 55.93 42.23
CA VAL A 22 -3.90 54.65 42.96
C VAL A 22 -3.94 53.47 41.99
N LEU A 23 -4.51 53.70 40.79
CA LEU A 23 -4.56 52.78 39.66
C LEU A 23 -3.35 52.88 38.70
N ALA A 24 -2.41 53.81 38.91
CA ALA A 24 -1.24 53.93 38.05
C ALA A 24 -0.25 52.78 38.33
N PRO A 25 0.13 51.95 37.32
CA PRO A 25 1.12 50.91 37.52
C PRO A 25 2.50 51.52 37.86
N LYS A 26 3.26 50.81 38.71
CA LYS A 26 4.60 51.24 39.16
C LYS A 26 5.54 51.45 37.95
N PRO A 27 6.45 52.44 38.00
CA PRO A 27 7.50 52.57 36.98
C PRO A 27 8.38 51.32 36.99
N VAL A 28 8.56 50.70 35.82
CA VAL A 28 9.33 49.46 35.65
C VAL A 28 10.74 49.80 35.16
N HIS A 29 11.73 49.00 35.58
CA HIS A 29 13.11 49.07 35.13
C HIS A 29 13.56 47.68 34.66
N PRO A 30 14.25 47.55 33.52
CA PRO A 30 14.58 46.25 32.95
C PRO A 30 15.65 45.49 33.77
N ARG A 31 15.54 44.16 33.79
CA ARG A 31 16.49 43.26 34.47
C ARG A 31 17.88 43.31 33.82
N ALA A 32 18.92 43.17 34.63
CA ALA A 32 20.31 43.20 34.15
C ALA A 32 20.67 41.93 33.33
N LEU A 33 21.20 42.14 32.12
CA LEU A 33 21.50 41.11 31.09
C LEU A 33 22.28 39.89 31.61
N ARG A 34 23.14 40.05 32.61
CA ARG A 34 23.93 38.94 33.20
C ARG A 34 23.09 37.87 33.90
N PHE A 35 21.84 38.17 34.27
CA PHE A 35 20.92 37.25 34.94
C PHE A 35 19.77 36.76 34.03
N HIS A 36 19.90 36.95 32.70
CA HIS A 36 18.89 36.51 31.73
C HIS A 36 19.32 35.18 31.09
N GLY A 37 18.51 34.13 31.19
CA GLY A 37 18.88 32.76 30.79
C GLY A 37 19.25 32.60 29.30
N PHE A 38 18.76 33.50 28.43
CA PHE A 38 19.08 33.50 27.00
C PHE A 38 20.36 34.29 26.64
N PHE A 39 20.90 35.11 27.55
CA PHE A 39 22.11 35.93 27.29
C PHE A 39 23.28 35.65 28.23
N GLY A 40 23.00 35.12 29.42
CA GLY A 40 23.94 35.00 30.52
C GLY A 40 24.30 33.56 30.90
N MET A 41 24.53 32.65 29.95
CA MET A 41 25.20 31.36 30.17
C MET A 41 25.63 30.69 28.85
N SER A 42 26.41 29.60 28.95
CA SER A 42 26.92 28.82 27.80
C SER A 42 25.88 27.98 27.07
N TYR A 43 24.73 27.69 27.69
CA TYR A 43 23.72 26.72 27.19
C TYR A 43 23.23 26.98 25.76
N VAL A 44 23.04 28.25 25.37
CA VAL A 44 22.49 28.63 24.05
C VAL A 44 23.35 28.12 22.89
N ARG A 45 24.67 27.95 23.08
CA ARG A 45 25.58 27.46 22.03
C ARG A 45 25.39 25.98 21.69
N GLN A 46 24.72 25.19 22.53
CA GLN A 46 24.51 23.76 22.28
C GLN A 46 23.23 23.48 21.48
N HIS A 47 22.19 24.29 21.64
CA HIS A 47 20.88 24.10 20.96
C HIS A 47 20.67 25.05 19.75
N VAL A 48 21.68 25.83 19.37
CA VAL A 48 21.67 26.72 18.18
C VAL A 48 20.50 27.72 18.18
N MET A 49 20.00 28.10 19.35
CA MET A 49 18.90 29.06 19.49
C MET A 49 19.41 30.50 19.37
N VAL A 50 19.70 30.92 18.14
CA VAL A 50 20.10 32.30 17.81
C VAL A 50 19.02 32.94 16.94
N ASP A 51 18.43 34.04 17.42
CA ASP A 51 17.60 34.95 16.62
C ASP A 51 18.29 36.30 16.54
N ASP A 52 18.74 36.68 15.34
CA ASP A 52 19.39 37.96 15.06
C ASP A 52 18.53 39.18 15.42
N ARG A 53 17.20 38.98 15.58
CA ARG A 53 16.25 40.03 15.97
C ARG A 53 16.22 40.26 17.47
N TRP A 54 16.53 39.24 18.29
CA TRP A 54 16.44 39.30 19.76
C TRP A 54 17.83 39.36 20.40
N THR A 55 18.51 40.49 20.19
CA THR A 55 19.84 40.75 20.75
C THR A 55 19.76 41.65 22.00
N PRO A 56 20.80 41.70 22.85
CA PRO A 56 20.89 42.67 23.94
C PRO A 56 20.76 44.13 23.48
N ASN A 57 21.12 44.42 22.22
CA ASN A 57 21.02 45.75 21.63
C ASN A 57 19.56 46.08 21.26
N SER A 58 18.83 45.17 20.62
CA SER A 58 17.41 45.44 20.29
C SER A 58 16.54 45.55 21.54
N LEU A 59 16.85 44.81 22.61
CA LEU A 59 16.19 44.95 23.92
C LEU A 59 16.41 46.36 24.51
N THR A 60 17.64 46.87 24.47
CA THR A 60 17.97 48.19 25.05
C THR A 60 17.46 49.37 24.22
N GLU A 61 17.37 49.24 22.89
CA GLU A 61 16.71 50.24 22.04
C GLU A 61 15.20 50.35 22.29
N GLN A 62 14.51 49.21 22.51
CA GLN A 62 13.07 49.21 22.81
C GLN A 62 12.75 50.00 24.10
N PHE A 63 13.52 49.81 25.16
CA PHE A 63 13.32 50.57 26.41
C PHE A 63 13.61 52.07 26.24
N LYS A 64 14.60 52.44 25.41
CA LYS A 64 14.92 53.85 25.12
C LYS A 64 13.79 54.58 24.38
N GLY A 65 13.18 53.94 23.38
CA GLY A 65 12.04 54.52 22.65
C GLY A 65 10.81 54.79 23.54
N MET A 66 10.63 53.98 24.58
CA MET A 66 9.56 54.16 25.57
C MET A 66 9.81 55.35 26.51
N THR A 67 11.04 55.60 26.96
CA THR A 67 11.34 56.80 27.79
C THR A 67 11.04 58.11 27.05
N ASP A 68 11.33 58.18 25.74
CA ASP A 68 11.03 59.37 24.92
C ASP A 68 9.52 59.62 24.77
N LEU A 69 8.71 58.57 24.73
CA LEU A 69 7.24 58.65 24.64
C LEU A 69 6.65 59.30 25.90
N LEU A 70 7.16 58.94 27.08
CA LEU A 70 6.74 59.51 28.37
C LEU A 70 6.94 61.04 28.40
N ALA A 71 8.10 61.51 27.94
CA ALA A 71 8.42 62.93 27.86
C ALA A 71 7.46 63.69 26.92
N ARG A 72 7.20 63.14 25.73
CA ARG A 72 6.30 63.75 24.73
C ARG A 72 4.87 63.89 25.23
N ARG A 73 4.35 62.91 25.99
CA ARG A 73 2.97 62.92 26.54
C ARG A 73 2.69 64.15 27.41
N LEU A 74 3.67 64.57 28.23
CA LEU A 74 3.50 65.70 29.14
C LEU A 74 3.20 67.01 28.39
N VAL A 75 3.82 67.20 27.21
CA VAL A 75 3.59 68.36 26.35
C VAL A 75 2.16 68.32 25.77
N PHE A 76 1.73 67.21 25.18
CA PHE A 76 0.41 67.07 24.55
C PHE A 76 -0.76 67.38 25.50
N LYS A 77 -0.71 66.89 26.75
CA LYS A 77 -1.78 67.11 27.75
C LYS A 77 -2.06 68.60 28.05
N SER A 78 -1.07 69.48 27.82
CA SER A 78 -1.25 70.93 27.98
C SER A 78 -2.09 71.55 26.86
N HIS A 79 -1.77 71.27 25.59
CA HIS A 79 -2.48 71.77 24.41
C HIS A 79 -3.91 71.20 24.33
N GLU A 80 -4.06 69.91 24.63
CA GLU A 80 -5.33 69.19 24.80
C GLU A 80 -6.38 69.96 25.62
N SER A 81 -5.95 70.55 26.74
CA SER A 81 -6.83 71.18 27.72
C SER A 81 -7.37 72.53 27.22
N LYS A 82 -6.63 73.18 26.33
CA LYS A 82 -7.00 74.45 25.70
C LYS A 82 -8.02 74.25 24.56
N ALA A 83 -7.93 73.13 23.83
CA ALA A 83 -8.79 72.81 22.69
C ALA A 83 -10.23 72.44 23.09
N ASN A 84 -10.41 71.49 24.02
CA ASN A 84 -11.74 70.93 24.35
C ASN A 84 -12.75 72.01 24.79
N ARG A 85 -12.28 73.03 25.51
CA ARG A 85 -13.12 74.16 25.98
C ARG A 85 -13.81 74.91 24.83
N LEU A 86 -13.24 74.91 23.62
CA LEU A 86 -13.77 75.62 22.45
C LEU A 86 -14.71 74.74 21.60
N ARG A 87 -14.57 73.40 21.63
CA ARG A 87 -15.41 72.46 20.88
C ARG A 87 -16.84 72.38 21.44
N TYR A 88 -16.98 72.19 22.76
CA TYR A 88 -18.29 71.99 23.40
C TYR A 88 -19.29 73.14 23.15
N PHE A 89 -18.81 74.38 23.01
CA PHE A 89 -19.64 75.55 22.70
C PHE A 89 -20.27 75.51 21.29
N ARG A 90 -19.66 74.79 20.35
CA ARG A 90 -20.12 74.67 18.95
C ARG A 90 -21.12 73.54 18.77
N GLU A 91 -20.90 72.39 19.42
CA GLU A 91 -21.66 71.16 19.19
C GLU A 91 -23.13 71.25 19.62
N ASN A 92 -23.42 71.93 20.74
CA ASN A 92 -24.78 72.18 21.25
C ASN A 92 -25.70 72.83 20.19
N LYS A 93 -25.14 73.69 19.31
CA LYS A 93 -25.90 74.35 18.23
C LYS A 93 -26.21 73.45 17.02
N ARG A 94 -25.53 72.30 16.87
CA ARG A 94 -25.76 71.34 15.75
C ARG A 94 -26.94 70.41 16.00
N LEU A 95 -26.95 69.75 17.17
CA LEU A 95 -27.89 68.67 17.50
C LEU A 95 -29.36 69.11 17.41
N LYS A 96 -29.66 70.36 17.81
CA LYS A 96 -31.03 70.94 17.77
C LYS A 96 -31.66 71.01 16.37
N ARG A 97 -30.89 70.84 15.29
CA ARG A 97 -31.41 70.78 13.90
C ARG A 97 -31.77 69.37 13.47
N GLN A 98 -30.88 68.40 13.72
CA GLN A 98 -30.98 67.03 13.20
C GLN A 98 -32.23 66.27 13.68
N CYS A 99 -32.76 66.62 14.86
CA CYS A 99 -34.01 66.04 15.40
C CYS A 99 -35.30 66.49 14.68
N ARG A 100 -35.21 67.42 13.71
CA ARG A 100 -36.32 67.74 12.79
C ARG A 100 -36.29 66.82 11.57
N ASP A 101 -35.12 66.71 10.92
CA ASP A 101 -34.92 65.95 9.67
C ASP A 101 -35.14 64.44 9.81
N GLY A 102 -35.03 63.88 11.02
CA GLY A 102 -35.28 62.47 11.29
C GLY A 102 -36.75 62.06 11.16
N ARG A 103 -37.70 62.97 11.41
CA ARG A 103 -39.14 62.65 11.43
C ARG A 103 -39.73 62.40 10.05
N THR A 104 -39.24 63.08 9.01
CA THR A 104 -39.78 62.96 7.64
C THR A 104 -39.43 61.63 6.98
N LYS A 105 -38.28 61.03 7.31
CA LYS A 105 -37.80 59.79 6.68
C LYS A 105 -38.58 58.54 7.09
N LEU A 106 -39.27 58.58 8.23
CA LEU A 106 -40.05 57.45 8.74
C LEU A 106 -41.36 57.20 7.98
N GLN A 107 -41.94 58.23 7.33
CA GLN A 107 -43.17 58.04 6.54
C GLN A 107 -42.92 57.20 5.26
N ASN A 108 -41.75 57.34 4.64
CA ASN A 108 -41.47 56.79 3.31
C ASN A 108 -41.22 55.27 3.26
N ILE A 109 -41.27 54.57 4.40
CA ILE A 109 -40.97 53.13 4.51
C ILE A 109 -42.25 52.27 4.46
N LEU A 110 -43.43 52.86 4.71
CA LEU A 110 -44.68 52.14 4.95
C LEU A 110 -45.45 51.71 3.67
N THR A 111 -44.96 52.04 2.47
CA THR A 111 -45.85 52.21 1.29
C THR A 111 -45.32 51.68 -0.05
N ASN A 112 -44.64 50.51 -0.13
CA ASN A 112 -44.11 50.06 -1.44
C ASN A 112 -44.06 48.54 -1.68
N ASP A 113 -44.31 48.15 -2.94
CA ASP A 113 -44.64 46.79 -3.37
C ASP A 113 -43.47 45.92 -3.85
N ASN A 114 -43.64 44.59 -3.79
CA ASN A 114 -42.56 43.61 -4.00
C ASN A 114 -42.58 42.88 -5.37
N THR A 115 -43.45 43.26 -6.30
CA THR A 115 -43.66 42.59 -7.60
C THR A 115 -42.37 42.41 -8.42
N HIS A 116 -41.47 43.40 -8.37
CA HIS A 116 -40.20 43.39 -9.09
C HIS A 116 -39.23 42.27 -8.69
N LYS A 117 -39.39 41.69 -7.48
CA LYS A 117 -38.49 40.64 -6.96
C LYS A 117 -38.80 39.27 -7.59
N ILE A 118 -40.08 38.97 -7.83
CA ILE A 118 -40.53 37.65 -8.33
C ILE A 118 -39.95 37.36 -9.73
N ARG A 119 -39.93 38.38 -10.60
CA ARG A 119 -39.47 38.30 -11.99
C ARG A 119 -38.01 37.81 -12.12
N ASN A 120 -37.17 38.07 -11.13
CA ASN A 120 -35.74 37.74 -11.16
C ASN A 120 -35.44 36.28 -10.75
N PHE A 121 -36.34 35.59 -10.03
CA PHE A 121 -36.03 34.26 -9.47
C PHE A 121 -36.19 33.08 -10.44
N LEU A 122 -36.93 33.24 -11.54
CA LEU A 122 -37.33 32.13 -12.43
C LEU A 122 -36.64 32.13 -13.81
N ILE A 123 -35.54 32.88 -13.98
CA ILE A 123 -34.96 33.28 -15.28
C ILE A 123 -34.71 32.13 -16.28
N ASN A 124 -34.32 30.93 -15.82
CA ASN A 124 -33.96 29.83 -16.72
C ASN A 124 -35.15 29.04 -17.29
N HIS A 125 -36.35 29.20 -16.72
CA HIS A 125 -37.55 28.42 -17.09
C HIS A 125 -38.65 29.35 -17.64
N LYS A 126 -38.54 29.71 -18.92
CA LYS A 126 -39.46 30.63 -19.61
C LYS A 126 -40.92 30.15 -19.64
N ASP A 127 -41.15 28.84 -19.54
CA ASP A 127 -42.47 28.23 -19.37
C ASP A 127 -43.04 28.56 -17.98
N MET A 128 -42.29 28.28 -16.92
CA MET A 128 -42.67 28.55 -15.54
C MET A 128 -42.82 30.05 -15.26
N GLN A 129 -41.96 30.91 -15.83
CA GLN A 129 -42.06 32.36 -15.69
C GLN A 129 -43.43 32.90 -16.12
N ARG A 130 -43.95 32.42 -17.25
CA ARG A 130 -45.24 32.86 -17.80
C ARG A 130 -46.41 32.37 -16.96
N LEU A 131 -46.32 31.14 -16.45
CA LEU A 131 -47.35 30.50 -15.63
C LEU A 131 -47.55 31.19 -14.27
N TYR A 132 -46.48 31.72 -13.69
CA TYR A 132 -46.47 32.22 -12.30
C TYR A 132 -46.37 33.75 -12.15
N GLN A 133 -46.38 34.51 -13.26
CA GLN A 133 -46.03 35.94 -13.28
C GLN A 133 -46.87 36.86 -12.37
N LYS A 134 -48.11 36.49 -12.05
CA LYS A 134 -49.05 37.27 -11.20
C LYS A 134 -49.34 36.60 -9.85
N MET A 135 -48.66 35.49 -9.52
CA MET A 135 -48.95 34.70 -8.32
C MET A 135 -48.05 35.14 -7.15
N PRO A 136 -48.57 35.22 -5.90
CA PRO A 136 -47.73 35.37 -4.72
C PRO A 136 -46.69 34.25 -4.60
N ILE A 137 -45.48 34.59 -4.17
CA ILE A 137 -44.28 33.71 -4.20
C ILE A 137 -44.52 32.32 -3.59
N HIS A 138 -45.35 32.22 -2.54
CA HIS A 138 -45.63 30.94 -1.88
C HIS A 138 -46.39 29.96 -2.79
N LEU A 139 -47.46 30.38 -3.47
CA LEU A 139 -48.26 29.50 -4.33
C LEU A 139 -47.51 29.01 -5.57
N VAL A 140 -46.47 29.72 -5.99
CA VAL A 140 -45.55 29.32 -7.07
C VAL A 140 -44.78 28.06 -6.69
N VAL A 141 -44.33 27.97 -5.43
CA VAL A 141 -43.53 26.86 -4.91
C VAL A 141 -44.36 25.57 -4.86
N ASP A 142 -45.61 25.65 -4.40
CA ASP A 142 -46.47 24.48 -4.22
C ASP A 142 -46.83 23.78 -5.55
N ASN A 143 -47.11 24.56 -6.60
CA ASN A 143 -47.39 23.99 -7.93
C ASN A 143 -46.15 23.32 -8.56
N ILE A 144 -44.96 23.89 -8.33
CA ILE A 144 -43.69 23.26 -8.74
C ILE A 144 -43.46 21.96 -7.95
N ASN A 145 -43.75 21.96 -6.63
CA ASN A 145 -43.65 20.77 -5.78
C ASN A 145 -44.59 19.65 -6.25
N GLN A 146 -45.86 19.95 -6.55
CA GLN A 146 -46.82 18.96 -7.07
C GLN A 146 -46.39 18.38 -8.43
N ARG A 147 -46.01 19.22 -9.40
CA ARG A 147 -45.49 18.76 -10.71
C ARG A 147 -44.26 17.86 -10.54
N THR A 148 -43.39 18.20 -9.58
CA THR A 148 -42.18 17.40 -9.27
C THR A 148 -42.53 16.06 -8.60
N PHE A 149 -43.53 16.03 -7.72
CA PHE A 149 -43.98 14.80 -7.04
C PHE A 149 -44.52 13.76 -8.03
N VAL A 150 -45.35 14.17 -9.00
CA VAL A 150 -45.88 13.26 -10.04
C VAL A 150 -44.74 12.66 -10.89
N MET A 151 -43.76 13.47 -11.28
CA MET A 151 -42.59 13.00 -12.05
C MET A 151 -41.72 12.02 -11.26
N ARG A 152 -41.60 12.19 -9.93
CA ARG A 152 -40.92 11.20 -9.06
C ARG A 152 -41.70 9.88 -9.03
N LYS A 153 -43.02 9.91 -8.83
CA LYS A 153 -43.85 8.69 -8.75
C LYS A 153 -43.68 7.76 -9.97
N GLU A 154 -43.68 8.28 -11.19
CA GLU A 154 -43.48 7.44 -12.39
C GLU A 154 -42.03 6.97 -12.55
N ARG A 155 -41.02 7.78 -12.14
CA ARG A 155 -39.64 7.30 -12.04
C ARG A 155 -39.55 6.12 -11.07
N ASP A 156 -40.12 6.24 -9.89
CA ASP A 156 -40.04 5.23 -8.82
C ASP A 156 -40.75 3.92 -9.23
N ARG A 157 -41.83 4.03 -10.02
CA ARG A 157 -42.52 2.90 -10.67
C ARG A 157 -41.63 2.20 -11.72
N LEU A 158 -40.95 2.97 -12.57
CA LEU A 158 -40.02 2.42 -13.56
C LEU A 158 -38.81 1.77 -12.88
N GLU A 159 -38.29 2.40 -11.83
CA GLU A 159 -37.20 1.90 -10.99
C GLU A 159 -37.57 0.57 -10.33
N PHE A 160 -38.77 0.44 -9.77
CA PHE A 160 -39.28 -0.84 -9.23
C PHE A 160 -39.37 -1.96 -10.29
N ARG A 161 -39.85 -1.66 -11.50
CA ARG A 161 -39.90 -2.66 -12.60
C ARG A 161 -38.51 -3.05 -13.09
N LEU A 162 -37.60 -2.09 -13.18
CA LEU A 162 -36.20 -2.29 -13.54
C LEU A 162 -35.50 -3.14 -12.46
N ASP A 163 -35.83 -2.95 -11.19
CA ASP A 163 -35.35 -3.74 -10.06
C ASP A 163 -35.94 -5.15 -9.99
N GLN A 164 -37.20 -5.38 -10.42
CA GLN A 164 -37.72 -6.73 -10.65
C GLN A 164 -36.90 -7.47 -11.73
N LEU A 165 -36.58 -6.79 -12.84
CA LEU A 165 -35.76 -7.36 -13.92
C LEU A 165 -34.32 -7.67 -13.45
N LYS A 166 -33.70 -6.74 -12.70
CA LYS A 166 -32.39 -6.95 -12.05
C LYS A 166 -32.41 -8.13 -11.07
N LYS A 167 -33.47 -8.30 -10.27
CA LYS A 167 -33.61 -9.45 -9.34
C LYS A 167 -33.57 -10.77 -10.12
N HIS A 168 -34.42 -10.92 -11.13
CA HIS A 168 -34.46 -12.14 -11.93
C HIS A 168 -33.12 -12.44 -12.64
N TYR A 169 -32.45 -11.42 -13.18
CA TYR A 169 -31.11 -11.56 -13.77
C TYR A 169 -30.05 -11.97 -12.73
N ARG A 170 -30.11 -11.42 -11.51
CA ARG A 170 -29.24 -11.84 -10.38
C ARG A 170 -29.49 -13.28 -9.98
N ASP A 171 -30.74 -13.74 -9.92
CA ASP A 171 -31.07 -15.12 -9.56
C ASP A 171 -30.48 -16.14 -10.56
N LEU A 172 -30.48 -15.80 -11.86
CA LEU A 172 -29.85 -16.61 -12.91
C LEU A 172 -28.31 -16.61 -12.79
N LEU A 173 -27.69 -15.45 -12.53
CA LEU A 173 -26.25 -15.37 -12.26
C LEU A 173 -25.85 -16.14 -10.99
N LEU A 174 -26.66 -16.10 -9.93
CA LEU A 174 -26.42 -16.85 -8.70
C LEU A 174 -26.46 -18.37 -8.96
N ARG A 175 -27.44 -18.85 -9.73
CA ARG A 175 -27.50 -20.28 -10.13
C ARG A 175 -26.25 -20.70 -10.91
N ARG A 176 -25.80 -19.88 -11.87
CA ARG A 176 -24.55 -20.12 -12.61
C ARG A 176 -23.33 -20.16 -11.68
N ALA A 177 -23.18 -19.16 -10.81
CA ALA A 177 -22.04 -19.07 -9.89
C ALA A 177 -22.01 -20.24 -8.88
N VAL A 178 -23.18 -20.73 -8.43
CA VAL A 178 -23.26 -21.93 -7.58
C VAL A 178 -22.75 -23.17 -8.32
N LEU A 179 -23.06 -23.33 -9.62
CA LEU A 179 -22.56 -24.45 -10.42
C LEU A 179 -21.05 -24.35 -10.67
N GLU A 180 -20.55 -23.17 -11.05
CA GLU A 180 -19.11 -22.93 -11.25
C GLU A 180 -18.32 -23.14 -9.94
N ASN A 181 -18.85 -22.70 -8.80
CA ASN A 181 -18.25 -22.94 -7.48
C ASN A 181 -18.25 -24.44 -7.11
N ARG A 182 -19.33 -25.19 -7.39
CA ARG A 182 -19.34 -26.64 -7.14
C ARG A 182 -18.26 -27.36 -7.94
N ILE A 183 -18.17 -27.06 -9.24
CA ILE A 183 -17.15 -27.64 -10.14
C ILE A 183 -15.73 -27.31 -9.67
N LYS A 184 -15.50 -26.08 -9.19
CA LYS A 184 -14.18 -25.63 -8.74
C LYS A 184 -13.78 -26.16 -7.35
N TYR A 185 -14.69 -26.17 -6.39
CA TYR A 185 -14.36 -26.38 -4.97
C TYR A 185 -14.74 -27.77 -4.41
N GLN A 186 -15.54 -28.58 -5.11
CA GLN A 186 -15.83 -29.95 -4.66
C GLN A 186 -14.88 -31.02 -5.22
N ASN A 187 -14.04 -30.66 -6.20
CA ASN A 187 -13.03 -31.55 -6.77
C ASN A 187 -11.64 -31.40 -6.11
N GLU A 188 -11.40 -30.29 -5.40
CA GLU A 188 -10.19 -30.05 -4.61
C GLU A 188 -10.47 -30.33 -3.12
N PHE A 189 -10.34 -31.59 -2.69
CA PHE A 189 -10.45 -31.97 -1.26
C PHE A 189 -9.23 -31.50 -0.44
N VAL A 190 -9.20 -30.21 -0.13
CA VAL A 190 -8.33 -29.66 0.93
C VAL A 190 -8.99 -29.93 2.28
N LEU A 191 -8.29 -30.58 3.20
CA LEU A 191 -8.83 -30.84 4.53
C LEU A 191 -9.02 -29.52 5.29
N ASP A 192 -10.16 -29.42 5.96
CA ASP A 192 -10.60 -28.24 6.71
C ASP A 192 -9.60 -27.92 7.85
N GLU A 193 -8.94 -28.95 8.37
CA GLU A 193 -7.88 -28.95 9.39
C GLU A 193 -6.60 -28.28 8.89
N GLU A 194 -6.24 -28.44 7.61
CA GLU A 194 -5.11 -27.73 7.01
C GLU A 194 -5.40 -26.24 6.83
N LEU A 195 -6.63 -25.90 6.44
CA LEU A 195 -7.02 -24.49 6.30
C LEU A 195 -6.99 -23.81 7.68
N LYS A 196 -7.53 -24.48 8.71
CA LYS A 196 -7.44 -24.06 10.12
C LYS A 196 -5.98 -23.89 10.57
N SER A 197 -5.09 -24.87 10.32
CA SER A 197 -3.69 -24.81 10.77
C SER A 197 -2.89 -23.69 10.07
N ARG A 198 -3.03 -23.54 8.75
CA ARG A 198 -2.43 -22.44 7.97
C ARG A 198 -2.93 -21.07 8.47
N VAL A 199 -4.20 -20.95 8.85
CA VAL A 199 -4.76 -19.73 9.46
C VAL A 199 -4.18 -19.47 10.86
N PHE A 200 -3.99 -20.49 11.70
CA PHE A 200 -3.37 -20.33 13.02
C PHE A 200 -1.89 -19.95 12.93
N LEU A 201 -1.10 -20.58 12.07
CA LEU A 201 0.29 -20.22 11.80
C LEU A 201 0.39 -18.75 11.36
N LYS A 202 -0.40 -18.34 10.37
CA LYS A 202 -0.43 -16.95 9.90
C LYS A 202 -0.90 -15.96 10.99
N LYS A 203 -1.77 -16.36 11.93
CA LYS A 203 -2.13 -15.53 13.10
C LYS A 203 -0.95 -15.39 14.08
N ILE A 204 -0.21 -16.46 14.33
CA ILE A 204 0.99 -16.46 15.20
C ILE A 204 2.10 -15.59 14.60
N GLU A 205 2.38 -15.73 13.30
CA GLU A 205 3.33 -14.88 12.57
C GLU A 205 2.96 -13.40 12.64
N ASN A 206 1.70 -13.06 12.33
CA ASN A 206 1.20 -11.68 12.45
C ASN A 206 1.30 -11.15 13.88
N SER A 207 1.04 -11.98 14.89
CA SER A 207 1.23 -11.61 16.30
C SER A 207 2.69 -11.34 16.62
N ASN A 208 3.60 -12.20 16.17
CA ASN A 208 5.05 -12.03 16.36
C ASN A 208 5.60 -10.77 15.65
N VAL A 209 5.11 -10.46 14.45
CA VAL A 209 5.44 -9.21 13.74
C VAL A 209 4.90 -7.99 14.50
N ARG A 210 3.66 -8.04 15.00
CA ARG A 210 3.09 -6.98 15.86
C ARG A 210 3.89 -6.79 17.14
N ILE A 211 4.28 -7.86 17.83
CA ILE A 211 5.10 -7.80 19.05
C ILE A 211 6.48 -7.21 18.76
N LYS A 212 7.12 -7.58 17.65
CA LYS A 212 8.39 -6.96 17.20
C LYS A 212 8.20 -5.46 16.92
N ALA A 213 7.17 -5.07 16.17
CA ALA A 213 6.86 -3.67 15.89
C ALA A 213 6.58 -2.86 17.17
N ILE A 214 5.77 -3.38 18.09
CA ILE A 214 5.45 -2.75 19.38
C ILE A 214 6.72 -2.60 20.24
N LYS A 215 7.61 -3.59 20.27
CA LYS A 215 8.91 -3.49 20.97
C LYS A 215 9.79 -2.39 20.36
N THR A 216 9.88 -2.29 19.04
CA THR A 216 10.62 -1.22 18.36
C THR A 216 10.00 0.15 18.66
N ILE A 217 8.68 0.29 18.53
CA ILE A 217 7.92 1.53 18.79
C ILE A 217 8.09 1.99 20.25
N ASN A 218 7.99 1.07 21.22
CA ASN A 218 8.21 1.37 22.64
C ASN A 218 9.67 1.81 22.89
N ASN A 219 10.66 1.14 22.28
CA ASN A 219 12.06 1.56 22.37
C ASN A 219 12.32 2.93 21.72
N THR A 220 11.66 3.27 20.60
CA THR A 220 11.74 4.63 20.03
C THR A 220 11.06 5.66 20.91
N TYR A 221 9.89 5.38 21.49
CA TYR A 221 9.24 6.30 22.43
C TYR A 221 10.08 6.51 23.69
N LYS A 222 10.71 5.48 24.25
CA LYS A 222 11.64 5.62 25.38
C LYS A 222 12.82 6.56 25.04
N LYS A 223 13.41 6.42 23.85
CA LYS A 223 14.47 7.34 23.38
C LYS A 223 13.95 8.76 23.17
N MET A 224 12.75 8.93 22.59
CA MET A 224 12.12 10.24 22.43
C MET A 224 11.85 10.91 23.78
N ILE A 225 11.31 10.18 24.76
CA ILE A 225 11.10 10.67 26.13
C ILE A 225 12.43 11.06 26.79
N GLN A 226 13.49 10.27 26.63
CA GLN A 226 14.82 10.61 27.15
C GLN A 226 15.39 11.90 26.55
N VAL A 227 15.21 12.13 25.24
CA VAL A 227 15.61 13.38 24.59
C VAL A 227 14.73 14.55 25.08
N LEU A 228 13.41 14.38 25.13
CA LEU A 228 12.47 15.42 25.56
C LEU A 228 12.70 15.86 27.02
N VAL A 229 13.00 14.92 27.94
CA VAL A 229 13.34 15.24 29.33
C VAL A 229 14.71 15.92 29.43
N HIS A 230 15.66 15.60 28.55
CA HIS A 230 16.94 16.31 28.52
C HIS A 230 16.78 17.74 28.00
N ASP A 231 15.97 17.93 26.97
CA ASP A 231 15.60 19.21 26.38
C ASP A 231 14.79 20.09 27.36
N GLU A 232 13.86 19.51 28.12
CA GLU A 232 13.06 20.19 29.15
C GLU A 232 13.93 20.93 30.17
N ILE A 233 15.02 20.29 30.62
CA ILE A 233 16.00 20.86 31.55
C ILE A 233 16.70 22.11 30.97
N PHE A 234 16.85 22.20 29.64
CA PHE A 234 17.43 23.37 28.96
C PHE A 234 16.40 24.44 28.60
N TYR A 235 15.19 24.06 28.21
CA TYR A 235 14.14 25.02 27.86
C TYR A 235 13.54 25.71 29.09
N GLU A 236 13.39 25.03 30.22
CA GLU A 236 12.73 25.61 31.42
C GLU A 236 13.43 26.89 31.95
N PRO A 237 14.77 26.98 32.06
CA PRO A 237 15.46 28.25 32.39
C PRO A 237 15.23 29.37 31.37
N ILE A 238 15.08 29.03 30.08
CA ILE A 238 14.81 29.99 28.99
C ILE A 238 13.37 30.46 29.07
N LEU A 239 12.40 29.56 29.22
CA LEU A 239 10.97 29.85 29.35
C LEU A 239 10.69 30.70 30.60
N ARG A 240 11.30 30.41 31.75
CA ARG A 240 11.21 31.26 32.95
C ARG A 240 11.79 32.66 32.73
N SER A 241 12.87 32.76 31.95
CA SER A 241 13.46 34.07 31.61
C SER A 241 12.54 34.87 30.68
N LEU A 242 12.03 34.25 29.62
CA LEU A 242 11.09 34.85 28.68
C LEU A 242 9.73 35.18 29.32
N SER A 243 9.27 34.42 30.31
CA SER A 243 8.09 34.76 31.11
C SER A 243 8.33 36.02 31.94
N GLY A 244 9.52 36.17 32.53
CA GLY A 244 9.92 37.40 33.22
C GLY A 244 9.98 38.61 32.28
N ASP A 245 10.61 38.47 31.11
CA ASP A 245 10.64 39.49 30.07
C ASP A 245 9.23 39.83 29.57
N MET A 246 8.34 38.84 29.43
CA MET A 246 6.93 39.03 29.06
C MET A 246 6.13 39.72 30.17
N GLU A 247 6.40 39.44 31.45
CA GLU A 247 5.78 40.17 32.57
C GLU A 247 6.25 41.63 32.62
N ASP A 248 7.55 41.89 32.47
CA ASP A 248 8.11 43.24 32.41
C ASP A 248 7.54 43.99 31.20
N GLN A 249 7.57 43.40 30.00
CA GLN A 249 6.94 43.97 28.79
C GLN A 249 5.43 44.17 28.98
N SER A 250 4.71 43.24 29.61
CA SER A 250 3.28 43.37 29.91
C SER A 250 3.01 44.55 30.85
N ASN A 251 3.86 44.76 31.85
CA ASN A 251 3.76 45.88 32.78
C ASN A 251 4.13 47.23 32.12
N PHE A 252 5.16 47.24 31.26
CA PHE A 252 5.49 48.36 30.39
C PHE A 252 4.37 48.68 29.38
N ILE A 253 3.73 47.67 28.77
CA ILE A 253 2.61 47.84 27.84
C ILE A 253 1.35 48.31 28.58
N LYS A 254 1.04 47.79 29.78
CA LYS A 254 -0.03 48.33 30.65
C LYS A 254 0.22 49.82 30.94
N HIS A 255 1.45 50.20 31.26
CA HIS A 255 1.85 51.59 31.45
C HIS A 255 1.71 52.41 30.16
N ILE A 256 2.23 51.95 29.01
CA ILE A 256 2.04 52.62 27.70
C ILE A 256 0.55 52.76 27.35
N LEU A 257 -0.30 51.76 27.59
CA LEU A 257 -1.73 51.80 27.27
C LEU A 257 -2.49 52.72 28.22
N TYR A 258 -2.23 52.64 29.53
CA TYR A 258 -2.78 53.58 30.52
C TYR A 258 -2.46 55.04 30.14
N LEU A 259 -1.25 55.27 29.63
CA LEU A 259 -0.81 56.59 29.20
C LEU A 259 -1.33 56.98 27.81
N GLY A 260 -1.35 56.04 26.87
CA GLY A 260 -1.50 56.24 25.44
C GLY A 260 -2.92 56.04 24.90
N MET A 261 -3.75 55.18 25.51
CA MET A 261 -5.16 55.04 25.12
C MET A 261 -5.92 56.39 25.22
N PRO A 262 -5.76 57.22 26.28
CA PRO A 262 -6.33 58.57 26.33
C PRO A 262 -5.78 59.52 25.25
N ALA A 263 -4.53 59.33 24.81
CA ALA A 263 -3.91 60.15 23.77
C ALA A 263 -4.36 59.73 22.36
N ILE A 264 -4.51 58.42 22.11
CA ILE A 264 -4.91 57.86 20.82
C ILE A 264 -6.41 58.09 20.56
N SER A 265 -7.28 57.92 21.57
CA SER A 265 -8.70 58.24 21.42
C SER A 265 -8.89 59.70 21.00
N LYS A 266 -8.20 60.61 21.69
CA LYS A 266 -8.29 62.04 21.42
C LYS A 266 -7.54 62.49 20.17
N PHE A 267 -6.45 61.83 19.78
CA PHE A 267 -5.82 62.04 18.48
C PHE A 267 -6.78 61.68 17.34
N LYS A 268 -7.52 60.56 17.45
CA LYS A 268 -8.56 60.19 16.47
C LYS A 268 -9.65 61.25 16.41
N GLU A 269 -10.19 61.68 17.55
CA GLU A 269 -11.17 62.79 17.58
C GLU A 269 -10.64 64.05 16.87
N LEU A 270 -9.42 64.48 17.16
CA LEU A 270 -8.80 65.66 16.55
C LEU A 270 -8.49 65.49 15.05
N ASN A 271 -8.05 64.30 14.63
CA ASN A 271 -7.81 63.97 13.22
C ASN A 271 -9.11 63.93 12.41
N ASP A 272 -10.17 63.38 12.99
CA ASP A 272 -11.47 63.24 12.30
C ASP A 272 -12.21 64.58 12.27
N GLU A 273 -12.07 65.41 13.31
CA GLU A 273 -12.41 66.85 13.26
C GLU A 273 -11.62 67.58 12.16
N TYR A 274 -10.30 67.36 12.09
CA TYR A 274 -9.44 68.01 11.08
C TYR A 274 -9.85 67.60 9.66
N ARG A 275 -9.97 66.30 9.38
CA ARG A 275 -10.39 65.78 8.07
C ARG A 275 -11.79 66.25 7.71
N HIS A 276 -12.74 66.26 8.64
CA HIS A 276 -14.08 66.80 8.37
C HIS A 276 -14.05 68.30 8.04
N MET A 277 -13.15 69.07 8.66
CA MET A 277 -12.94 70.48 8.35
C MET A 277 -12.19 70.69 7.03
N GLU A 278 -11.22 69.83 6.67
CA GLU A 278 -10.49 69.86 5.39
C GLU A 278 -11.41 69.50 4.22
N ASP A 279 -12.16 68.39 4.32
CA ASP A 279 -13.10 67.98 3.28
C ASP A 279 -14.16 69.07 3.04
N LYS A 280 -14.62 69.71 4.11
CA LYS A 280 -15.57 70.82 4.07
C LYS A 280 -14.94 72.10 3.51
N SER A 281 -13.67 72.38 3.80
CA SER A 281 -12.97 73.53 3.22
C SER A 281 -12.69 73.31 1.74
N ARG A 282 -12.24 72.12 1.34
CA ARG A 282 -12.02 71.70 -0.06
C ARG A 282 -13.30 71.72 -0.87
N LYS A 283 -14.41 71.17 -0.36
CA LYS A 283 -15.72 71.21 -1.04
C LYS A 283 -16.26 72.64 -1.13
N ASN A 284 -16.11 73.46 -0.10
CA ASN A 284 -16.46 74.89 -0.18
C ASN A 284 -15.56 75.67 -1.15
N LEU A 285 -14.27 75.36 -1.20
CA LEU A 285 -13.32 75.99 -2.12
C LEU A 285 -13.62 75.57 -3.57
N GLN A 286 -13.90 74.30 -3.81
CA GLN A 286 -14.29 73.79 -5.12
C GLN A 286 -15.62 74.38 -5.60
N MET A 287 -16.64 74.48 -4.73
CA MET A 287 -17.88 75.19 -5.06
C MET A 287 -17.64 76.68 -5.35
N LYS A 288 -16.79 77.37 -4.58
CA LYS A 288 -16.41 78.77 -4.85
C LYS A 288 -15.62 78.91 -6.16
N LEU A 289 -14.72 77.98 -6.46
CA LEU A 289 -13.95 77.98 -7.71
C LEU A 289 -14.84 77.64 -8.92
N GLN A 290 -15.81 76.74 -8.77
CA GLN A 290 -16.82 76.48 -9.81
C GLN A 290 -17.75 77.69 -10.02
N MET A 291 -18.16 78.36 -8.94
CA MET A 291 -18.93 79.61 -9.03
C MET A 291 -18.13 80.73 -9.73
N LEU A 292 -16.86 80.90 -9.36
CA LEU A 292 -15.94 81.84 -10.02
C LEU A 292 -15.60 81.42 -11.47
N ALA A 293 -15.59 80.13 -11.80
CA ALA A 293 -15.41 79.64 -13.15
C ALA A 293 -16.66 79.88 -14.02
N SER A 294 -17.88 79.68 -13.49
CA SER A 294 -19.12 80.05 -14.17
C SER A 294 -19.28 81.57 -14.36
N LEU A 295 -18.59 82.37 -13.56
CA LEU A 295 -18.47 83.82 -13.73
C LEU A 295 -17.33 84.23 -14.68
N LYS A 296 -16.42 83.32 -15.06
CA LYS A 296 -15.36 83.57 -16.04
C LYS A 296 -15.79 83.20 -17.46
N LYS A 297 -16.20 84.22 -18.21
CA LYS A 297 -16.04 84.23 -19.68
C LYS A 297 -14.54 84.22 -20.06
N PRO A 298 -14.16 83.81 -21.28
CA PRO A 298 -12.79 83.37 -21.58
C PRO A 298 -11.75 84.51 -21.51
N PRO A 299 -10.46 84.18 -21.27
CA PRO A 299 -9.41 85.17 -21.12
C PRO A 299 -8.99 85.77 -22.47
N VAL A 300 -8.95 87.10 -22.54
CA VAL A 300 -8.25 87.82 -23.61
C VAL A 300 -6.81 88.11 -23.15
N THR A 301 -5.89 87.84 -24.06
CA THR A 301 -4.42 87.91 -24.03
C THR A 301 -3.73 89.01 -23.20
N GLY A 302 -2.65 88.61 -22.50
CA GLY A 302 -1.60 89.45 -21.87
C GLY A 302 -0.75 88.57 -20.92
N SER A 303 0.45 88.07 -21.27
CA SER A 303 1.75 88.77 -21.44
C SER A 303 2.30 89.29 -20.09
N VAL A 304 3.50 88.96 -19.58
CA VAL A 304 4.69 88.21 -20.10
C VAL A 304 5.53 87.66 -18.89
N VAL A 305 6.10 86.43 -18.89
CA VAL A 305 7.56 86.02 -19.04
C VAL A 305 8.52 86.61 -17.94
N HIS A 306 9.49 85.91 -17.29
CA HIS A 306 10.56 85.05 -17.87
C HIS A 306 11.13 83.84 -17.03
N THR A 307 12.14 84.00 -16.15
CA THR A 307 13.18 82.97 -15.77
C THR A 307 13.74 83.16 -14.32
N LYS A 308 14.11 82.14 -13.51
CA LYS A 308 15.24 81.14 -13.50
C LYS A 308 16.67 81.69 -13.29
N VAL A 309 17.47 81.06 -12.39
CA VAL A 309 18.89 80.60 -12.52
C VAL A 309 19.38 79.89 -11.22
N LYS A 310 20.55 79.21 -11.21
CA LYS A 310 21.10 78.29 -10.18
C LYS A 310 22.66 78.22 -10.26
N GLU A 311 23.40 77.94 -9.17
CA GLU A 311 24.90 77.80 -9.14
C GLU A 311 25.40 76.68 -8.17
N GLU A 312 26.64 76.17 -8.36
CA GLU A 312 27.36 75.09 -7.61
C GLU A 312 28.92 75.26 -7.65
N ALA A 313 29.71 74.59 -6.78
CA ALA A 313 31.20 74.71 -6.69
C ALA A 313 31.98 73.46 -6.12
N PRO A 314 33.34 73.31 -6.27
CA PRO A 314 34.09 72.02 -6.09
C PRO A 314 35.23 71.97 -5.00
N LEU A 315 36.08 70.89 -4.99
CA LEU A 315 37.02 70.46 -3.90
C LEU A 315 38.51 70.15 -4.31
N THR A 316 39.40 69.92 -3.32
CA THR A 316 40.79 69.31 -3.36
C THR A 316 41.02 68.42 -2.08
N ALA A 317 42.16 67.83 -1.62
CA ALA A 317 43.64 67.82 -1.89
C ALA A 317 44.31 66.48 -1.37
N ASN A 318 45.63 66.38 -1.12
CA ASN A 318 46.35 65.12 -0.72
C ASN A 318 47.71 65.31 0.07
N LEU A 319 48.28 64.26 0.71
CA LEU A 319 49.47 64.36 1.63
C LEU A 319 50.31 63.05 1.87
N LYS A 320 51.65 63.04 1.62
CA LYS A 320 52.67 62.06 2.16
C LYS A 320 54.13 62.61 2.10
N ARG A 321 54.99 62.49 3.14
CA ARG A 321 56.44 62.89 3.04
C ARG A 321 57.54 62.32 4.00
N TYR A 322 57.30 61.50 5.03
CA TYR A 322 58.36 61.18 6.05
C TYR A 322 58.39 59.72 6.57
N VAL A 323 59.54 59.02 6.45
CA VAL A 323 59.93 57.80 7.21
C VAL A 323 61.47 57.66 7.27
N ARG A 324 62.04 57.23 8.41
CA ARG A 324 63.39 56.61 8.58
C ARG A 324 63.33 55.59 9.75
N GLU A 325 64.18 54.55 9.74
CA GLU A 325 64.17 53.45 10.76
C GLU A 325 65.11 53.72 11.96
N THR A 326 64.84 53.09 13.11
CA THR A 326 65.54 53.31 14.41
C THR A 326 66.14 52.01 14.98
N GLN A 327 67.05 52.08 15.96
CA GLN A 327 67.66 50.89 16.62
C GLN A 327 66.63 49.87 17.14
N SER A 328 65.50 50.30 17.67
CA SER A 328 64.40 49.41 18.10
C SER A 328 63.84 48.55 16.96
N MET A 329 63.80 49.07 15.73
CA MET A 329 63.43 48.29 14.55
C MET A 329 64.50 47.25 14.20
N MET A 330 65.78 47.47 14.54
CA MET A 330 66.84 46.48 14.29
C MET A 330 66.70 45.26 15.23
N VAL A 331 66.36 45.47 16.50
CA VAL A 331 66.05 44.38 17.45
C VAL A 331 64.81 43.62 16.98
N LEU A 332 63.72 44.33 16.66
CA LEU A 332 62.49 43.73 16.13
C LEU A 332 62.74 42.91 14.85
N LYS A 333 63.68 43.34 14.00
CA LYS A 333 64.08 42.67 12.75
C LYS A 333 64.96 41.43 12.95
N LEU A 334 65.55 41.24 14.14
CA LEU A 334 66.18 39.99 14.56
C LEU A 334 65.16 39.02 15.16
N GLU A 335 64.23 39.50 15.99
CA GLU A 335 63.11 38.70 16.51
C GLU A 335 62.18 38.21 15.40
N LEU A 336 61.87 39.07 14.42
CA LEU A 336 61.10 38.66 13.24
C LEU A 336 61.81 37.58 12.42
N LYS A 337 63.16 37.55 12.38
CA LYS A 337 63.92 36.47 11.72
C LYS A 337 63.87 35.14 12.47
N SER A 338 63.91 35.15 13.80
CA SER A 338 63.77 33.90 14.59
C SER A 338 62.34 33.35 14.50
N ILE A 339 61.33 34.23 14.54
CA ILE A 339 59.92 33.89 14.30
C ILE A 339 59.71 33.39 12.86
N GLU A 340 60.33 33.99 11.85
CA GLU A 340 60.25 33.52 10.46
C GLU A 340 60.88 32.11 10.30
N LYS A 341 61.97 31.81 11.02
CA LYS A 341 62.58 30.48 11.04
C LYS A 341 61.64 29.44 11.64
N THR A 342 61.09 29.66 12.84
CA THR A 342 60.19 28.69 13.48
C THR A 342 58.89 28.51 12.68
N ILE A 343 58.36 29.56 12.05
CA ILE A 343 57.22 29.46 11.13
C ILE A 343 57.55 28.58 9.92
N LYS A 344 58.77 28.64 9.36
CA LYS A 344 59.20 27.77 8.25
C LYS A 344 59.31 26.30 8.68
N GLU A 345 59.85 26.04 9.86
CA GLU A 345 59.97 24.69 10.44
C GLU A 345 58.59 24.07 10.67
N VAL A 346 57.67 24.79 11.34
CA VAL A 346 56.30 24.31 11.58
C VAL A 346 55.50 24.18 10.27
N LYS A 347 55.71 25.08 9.29
CA LYS A 347 55.11 24.96 7.94
C LYS A 347 55.52 23.65 7.25
N PHE A 348 56.78 23.23 7.40
CA PHE A 348 57.27 21.96 6.84
C PHE A 348 56.63 20.76 7.53
N VAL A 349 56.65 20.71 8.86
CA VAL A 349 56.04 19.61 9.65
C VAL A 349 54.54 19.45 9.39
N THR A 350 53.81 20.56 9.18
CA THR A 350 52.36 20.55 8.91
C THR A 350 51.99 20.51 7.41
N LEU A 351 52.98 20.39 6.52
CA LEU A 351 52.82 20.36 5.05
C LEU A 351 51.93 21.50 4.50
N CYS A 352 52.01 22.69 5.11
CA CYS A 352 51.18 23.84 4.76
C CYS A 352 51.76 24.65 3.60
N SER A 353 50.91 25.30 2.80
CA SER A 353 51.32 26.22 1.74
C SER A 353 51.56 27.64 2.28
N GLN A 354 50.75 28.08 3.24
CA GLN A 354 50.82 29.39 3.90
C GLN A 354 50.88 29.24 5.42
N ALA A 355 51.56 30.18 6.10
CA ALA A 355 51.66 30.18 7.57
C ALA A 355 50.29 30.26 8.28
N LYS A 356 49.27 30.84 7.62
CA LYS A 356 47.90 30.93 8.14
C LYS A 356 47.18 29.57 8.22
N GLU A 357 47.61 28.58 7.46
CA GLU A 357 46.98 27.24 7.38
C GLU A 357 47.44 26.32 8.53
N ILE A 358 48.59 26.63 9.14
CA ILE A 358 49.25 25.82 10.18
C ILE A 358 48.30 25.49 11.32
N TYR A 359 47.72 26.51 11.97
CA TYR A 359 46.88 26.32 13.15
C TYR A 359 45.56 25.57 12.83
N PRO A 360 44.80 25.93 11.78
CA PRO A 360 43.64 25.14 11.34
C PRO A 360 43.96 23.67 11.05
N ARG A 361 45.06 23.38 10.34
CA ARG A 361 45.44 21.99 10.01
C ARG A 361 45.91 21.22 11.23
N MET A 362 46.79 21.80 12.05
CA MET A 362 47.28 21.16 13.28
C MET A 362 46.12 20.83 14.23
N LYS A 363 45.14 21.74 14.38
CA LYS A 363 43.91 21.46 15.13
C LYS A 363 43.12 20.30 14.52
N SER A 364 42.86 20.34 13.21
CA SER A 364 42.14 19.27 12.50
C SER A 364 42.84 17.91 12.60
N GLN A 365 44.17 17.89 12.65
CA GLN A 365 44.98 16.69 12.81
C GLN A 365 44.87 16.12 14.22
N VAL A 366 44.88 16.95 15.27
CA VAL A 366 44.59 16.53 16.66
C VAL A 366 43.16 16.02 16.78
N ASP A 367 42.16 16.78 16.29
CA ASP A 367 40.75 16.40 16.31
C ASP A 367 40.50 15.05 15.59
N ASN A 368 41.28 14.73 14.54
CA ASN A 368 41.19 13.47 13.82
C ASN A 368 41.95 12.33 14.51
N ASN A 369 43.11 12.60 15.11
CA ASN A 369 43.85 11.58 15.85
C ASN A 369 43.10 11.15 17.12
N GLU A 370 42.42 12.07 17.82
CA GLU A 370 41.50 11.72 18.91
C GLU A 370 40.36 10.79 18.45
N LYS A 371 39.76 11.03 17.27
CA LYS A 371 38.74 10.14 16.72
C LYS A 371 39.32 8.76 16.40
N LEU A 372 40.52 8.70 15.82
CA LEU A 372 41.21 7.45 15.50
C LEU A 372 41.49 6.63 16.78
N HIS A 373 42.02 7.26 17.83
CA HIS A 373 42.24 6.59 19.13
C HIS A 373 40.92 6.07 19.73
N ARG A 374 39.82 6.84 19.66
CA ARG A 374 38.50 6.39 20.13
C ARG A 374 37.95 5.22 19.30
N MET A 375 38.20 5.18 18.00
CA MET A 375 37.85 4.02 17.15
C MET A 375 38.65 2.79 17.56
N ILE A 376 39.98 2.90 17.65
CA ILE A 376 40.87 1.78 18.05
C ILE A 376 40.44 1.18 19.40
N VAL A 377 40.13 2.01 20.41
CA VAL A 377 39.65 1.55 21.72
C VAL A 377 38.29 0.84 21.62
N ASN A 378 37.36 1.37 20.82
CA ASN A 378 36.06 0.72 20.60
C ASN A 378 36.20 -0.63 19.87
N ASP A 379 37.10 -0.73 18.89
CA ASP A 379 37.36 -1.95 18.12
C ASP A 379 38.04 -3.02 18.99
N MET A 380 38.98 -2.63 19.87
CA MET A 380 39.54 -3.52 20.90
C MET A 380 38.45 -4.08 21.84
N LEU A 381 37.62 -3.21 22.40
CA LEU A 381 36.51 -3.63 23.28
C LEU A 381 35.49 -4.52 22.54
N ALA A 382 35.27 -4.29 21.25
CA ALA A 382 34.43 -5.15 20.42
C ALA A 382 35.04 -6.53 20.19
N HIS A 383 36.36 -6.63 20.00
CA HIS A 383 37.10 -7.90 19.91
C HIS A 383 37.09 -8.66 21.24
N GLU A 384 37.35 -8.01 22.38
CA GLU A 384 37.27 -8.63 23.72
C GLU A 384 35.86 -9.16 24.02
N MET A 385 34.82 -8.39 23.66
CA MET A 385 33.43 -8.83 23.76
C MET A 385 33.13 -10.02 22.83
N LEU A 386 33.75 -10.11 21.65
CA LEU A 386 33.57 -11.24 20.74
C LEU A 386 34.28 -12.50 21.27
N GLU A 387 35.49 -12.37 21.79
CA GLU A 387 36.26 -13.47 22.35
C GLU A 387 35.60 -14.06 23.61
N THR A 388 35.10 -13.20 24.52
CA THR A 388 34.32 -13.63 25.69
C THR A 388 33.03 -14.33 25.30
N LYS A 389 32.30 -13.83 24.29
CA LYS A 389 31.12 -14.53 23.72
C LYS A 389 31.49 -15.89 23.13
N MET A 390 32.63 -16.00 22.42
CA MET A 390 33.10 -17.27 21.86
C MET A 390 33.44 -18.28 22.96
N LYS A 391 34.10 -17.84 24.04
CA LYS A 391 34.37 -18.66 25.24
C LYS A 391 33.07 -19.16 25.89
N CYS A 392 32.10 -18.27 26.14
CA CYS A 392 30.80 -18.66 26.68
C CYS A 392 30.02 -19.62 25.76
N ALA A 393 30.03 -19.40 24.44
CA ALA A 393 29.39 -20.28 23.46
C ALA A 393 30.06 -21.67 23.41
N SER A 394 31.38 -21.74 23.56
CA SER A 394 32.13 -23.01 23.66
C SER A 394 31.75 -23.80 24.91
N VAL A 395 31.66 -23.14 26.07
CA VAL A 395 31.20 -23.75 27.32
C VAL A 395 29.74 -24.24 27.20
N LEU A 396 28.84 -23.41 26.65
CA LEU A 396 27.46 -23.81 26.38
C LEU A 396 27.36 -25.00 25.42
N LYS A 397 28.20 -25.06 24.37
CA LYS A 397 28.28 -26.22 23.48
C LYS A 397 28.72 -27.48 24.23
N GLY A 398 29.73 -27.37 25.10
CA GLY A 398 30.18 -28.48 25.95
C GLY A 398 29.07 -28.99 26.88
N VAL A 399 28.35 -28.08 27.55
CA VAL A 399 27.20 -28.43 28.39
C VAL A 399 26.07 -29.07 27.57
N LEU A 400 25.74 -28.56 26.38
CA LEU A 400 24.69 -29.13 25.53
C LEU A 400 25.05 -30.50 24.94
N VAL A 401 26.33 -30.78 24.68
CA VAL A 401 26.81 -32.10 24.24
C VAL A 401 26.82 -33.12 25.39
N ASN A 402 27.13 -32.66 26.61
CA ASN A 402 27.24 -33.54 27.78
C ASN A 402 25.92 -33.67 28.58
N ASN A 403 24.90 -32.87 28.28
CA ASN A 403 23.56 -32.97 28.86
C ASN A 403 22.77 -34.15 28.27
N LEU A 404 23.21 -35.37 28.57
CA LEU A 404 22.38 -36.56 28.49
C LEU A 404 21.31 -36.50 29.60
N SER A 405 20.20 -35.80 29.35
CA SER A 405 19.02 -35.92 30.21
C SER A 405 18.36 -37.28 30.02
N GLU A 406 17.77 -37.81 31.10
CA GLU A 406 17.00 -39.06 31.04
C GLU A 406 15.86 -38.98 30.01
N GLU A 407 15.28 -37.78 29.82
CA GLU A 407 14.27 -37.52 28.78
C GLU A 407 14.77 -37.76 27.35
N GLU A 408 16.00 -37.34 27.01
CA GLU A 408 16.56 -37.56 25.67
C GLU A 408 17.00 -39.02 25.48
N ILE A 409 17.44 -39.71 26.55
CA ILE A 409 17.70 -41.16 26.53
C ILE A 409 16.38 -41.91 26.26
N ASN A 410 15.33 -41.65 27.05
CA ASN A 410 14.00 -42.24 26.88
C ASN A 410 13.42 -41.96 25.47
N ARG A 411 13.69 -40.77 24.91
CA ARG A 411 13.31 -40.41 23.54
C ARG A 411 14.09 -41.22 22.49
N LEU A 412 15.40 -41.41 22.66
CA LEU A 412 16.23 -42.21 21.77
C LEU A 412 15.86 -43.70 21.80
N GLU A 413 15.48 -44.23 22.96
CA GLU A 413 14.97 -45.60 23.11
C GLU A 413 13.62 -45.76 22.42
N ARG A 414 12.66 -44.85 22.69
CA ARG A 414 11.37 -44.83 21.97
C ARG A 414 11.52 -44.73 20.45
N ILE A 415 12.57 -44.07 19.95
CA ILE A 415 12.90 -44.03 18.51
C ILE A 415 13.41 -45.38 17.98
N LYS A 416 14.08 -46.21 18.80
CA LYS A 416 14.43 -47.60 18.44
C LYS A 416 13.17 -48.47 18.40
N ASP A 417 12.31 -48.40 19.42
CA ASP A 417 11.08 -49.18 19.50
C ASP A 417 10.14 -48.91 18.32
N LEU A 418 9.98 -47.63 17.95
CA LEU A 418 9.21 -47.21 16.78
C LEU A 418 9.79 -47.79 15.48
N LYS A 419 11.12 -47.85 15.33
CA LYS A 419 11.76 -48.48 14.17
C LYS A 419 11.57 -49.99 14.13
N GLU A 420 11.60 -50.67 15.27
CA GLU A 420 11.30 -52.10 15.32
C GLU A 420 9.83 -52.40 14.97
N MET A 421 8.89 -51.59 15.44
CA MET A 421 7.47 -51.74 15.10
C MET A 421 7.21 -51.47 13.61
N ILE A 422 7.89 -50.49 13.02
CA ILE A 422 7.83 -50.25 11.57
C ILE A 422 8.37 -51.48 10.81
N ARG A 423 9.56 -51.99 11.16
CA ARG A 423 10.15 -53.16 10.48
C ARG A 423 9.25 -54.41 10.57
N LYS A 424 8.64 -54.66 11.73
CA LYS A 424 7.67 -55.76 11.93
C LYS A 424 6.39 -55.58 11.12
N ALA A 425 5.97 -54.33 10.84
CA ALA A 425 4.85 -54.04 9.95
C ALA A 425 5.23 -54.22 8.46
N GLU A 426 6.44 -53.82 8.06
CA GLU A 426 6.99 -54.03 6.71
C GLU A 426 7.19 -55.52 6.40
N GLU A 427 7.65 -56.32 7.37
CA GLU A 427 7.72 -57.78 7.33
C GLU A 427 6.31 -58.38 7.08
N PHE A 428 5.31 -57.97 7.86
CA PHE A 428 3.93 -58.45 7.74
C PHE A 428 3.22 -58.02 6.43
N GLU A 429 3.50 -56.82 5.91
CA GLU A 429 2.98 -56.40 4.60
C GLU A 429 3.56 -57.25 3.46
N GLN A 430 4.86 -57.58 3.52
CA GLN A 430 5.50 -58.46 2.54
C GLN A 430 4.90 -59.86 2.53
N ASP A 431 4.60 -60.44 3.70
CA ASP A 431 3.92 -61.74 3.80
C ASP A 431 2.50 -61.71 3.20
N ILE A 432 1.73 -60.63 3.47
CA ILE A 432 0.40 -60.44 2.86
C ILE A 432 0.50 -60.32 1.34
N LEU A 433 1.49 -59.57 0.82
CA LEU A 433 1.71 -59.42 -0.62
C LEU A 433 2.15 -60.73 -1.29
N GLN A 434 2.96 -61.56 -0.63
CA GLN A 434 3.29 -62.91 -1.09
C GLN A 434 2.05 -63.82 -1.12
N HIS A 435 1.26 -63.85 -0.05
CA HIS A 435 0.02 -64.62 0.01
C HIS A 435 -1.00 -64.17 -1.06
N LEU A 436 -1.09 -62.86 -1.34
CA LEU A 436 -1.95 -62.32 -2.40
C LEU A 436 -1.50 -62.77 -3.80
N LYS A 437 -0.19 -62.76 -4.09
CA LYS A 437 0.39 -63.27 -5.34
C LYS A 437 0.09 -64.76 -5.53
N ASN A 438 0.45 -65.57 -4.54
CA ASN A 438 0.22 -67.03 -4.57
C ASN A 438 -1.26 -67.37 -4.80
N ARG A 439 -2.19 -66.61 -4.20
CA ARG A 439 -3.64 -66.74 -4.43
C ARG A 439 -4.06 -66.32 -5.85
N ALA A 440 -3.49 -65.26 -6.41
CA ALA A 440 -3.74 -64.83 -7.79
C ALA A 440 -3.23 -65.87 -8.80
N ASP A 441 -2.02 -66.40 -8.61
CA ASP A 441 -1.43 -67.41 -9.48
C ASP A 441 -2.26 -68.70 -9.46
N ALA A 442 -2.70 -69.15 -8.28
CA ALA A 442 -3.63 -70.27 -8.14
C ALA A 442 -4.96 -70.04 -8.87
N TYR A 443 -5.51 -68.82 -8.82
CA TYR A 443 -6.73 -68.46 -9.56
C TYR A 443 -6.53 -68.47 -11.08
N VAL A 444 -5.38 -68.00 -11.57
CA VAL A 444 -5.02 -68.06 -13.00
C VAL A 444 -4.85 -69.50 -13.46
N MET A 445 -4.18 -70.36 -12.67
CA MET A 445 -4.02 -71.78 -12.97
C MET A 445 -5.37 -72.53 -12.99
N LEU A 446 -6.28 -72.23 -12.07
CA LEU A 446 -7.66 -72.74 -12.10
C LEU A 446 -8.40 -72.29 -13.36
N ARG A 447 -8.34 -71.00 -13.74
CA ARG A 447 -8.99 -70.51 -14.96
C ARG A 447 -8.45 -71.18 -16.23
N LEU A 448 -7.14 -71.37 -16.32
CA LEU A 448 -6.49 -72.03 -17.47
C LEU A 448 -6.87 -73.52 -17.56
N THR A 449 -6.80 -74.26 -16.45
CA THR A 449 -7.16 -75.69 -16.44
C THR A 449 -8.64 -75.92 -16.76
N ILE A 450 -9.55 -75.09 -16.23
CA ILE A 450 -10.99 -75.18 -16.54
C ILE A 450 -11.27 -74.77 -18.00
N TRP A 451 -10.54 -73.80 -18.56
CA TRP A 451 -10.64 -73.44 -19.98
C TRP A 451 -10.16 -74.58 -20.89
N ASN A 452 -9.05 -75.24 -20.56
CA ASN A 452 -8.56 -76.41 -21.29
C ASN A 452 -9.61 -77.54 -21.32
N LEU A 453 -10.40 -77.73 -20.25
CA LEU A 453 -11.53 -78.67 -20.25
C LEU A 453 -12.67 -78.23 -21.21
N VAL A 454 -12.94 -76.94 -21.37
CA VAL A 454 -13.91 -76.46 -22.39
C VAL A 454 -13.42 -76.71 -23.81
N GLU A 455 -12.11 -76.61 -24.05
CA GLU A 455 -11.47 -76.88 -25.34
C GLU A 455 -11.44 -78.38 -25.68
N ILE A 456 -11.08 -79.26 -24.73
CA ILE A 456 -11.21 -80.72 -24.90
C ILE A 456 -12.67 -81.08 -25.23
N LEU A 457 -13.63 -80.43 -24.56
CA LEU A 457 -15.06 -80.60 -24.80
C LEU A 457 -15.59 -79.71 -25.96
N ARG A 458 -14.75 -79.20 -26.88
CA ARG A 458 -15.16 -78.31 -27.98
C ARG A 458 -16.31 -78.85 -28.84
N HIS A 459 -16.32 -80.17 -29.08
CA HIS A 459 -17.27 -80.84 -29.97
C HIS A 459 -18.56 -81.31 -29.26
N VAL A 460 -18.61 -81.26 -27.93
CA VAL A 460 -19.79 -81.65 -27.14
C VAL A 460 -20.83 -80.53 -27.11
N ASP A 461 -22.09 -80.87 -27.40
CA ASP A 461 -23.24 -79.93 -27.50
C ASP A 461 -23.07 -78.82 -28.56
N ARG A 462 -22.20 -79.00 -29.56
CA ARG A 462 -21.93 -77.98 -30.59
C ARG A 462 -23.01 -78.00 -31.68
N GLN A 463 -23.97 -77.08 -31.58
CA GLN A 463 -24.84 -76.74 -32.72
C GLN A 463 -23.99 -76.26 -33.91
N PRO A 464 -24.34 -76.60 -35.17
CA PRO A 464 -23.62 -76.12 -36.34
C PRO A 464 -23.70 -74.59 -36.42
N LYS A 465 -22.56 -73.91 -36.30
CA LYS A 465 -22.49 -72.46 -36.42
C LYS A 465 -22.58 -72.09 -37.90
N LEU A 466 -23.74 -71.61 -38.33
CA LEU A 466 -23.92 -71.00 -39.64
C LEU A 466 -23.03 -69.76 -39.77
N LEU A 467 -21.84 -69.94 -40.35
CA LEU A 467 -20.94 -68.86 -40.72
C LEU A 467 -21.55 -68.10 -41.89
N ARG A 468 -22.35 -67.08 -41.58
CA ARG A 468 -23.04 -66.24 -42.56
C ARG A 468 -22.03 -65.38 -43.32
N ALA A 469 -21.55 -65.89 -44.45
CA ALA A 469 -20.46 -65.28 -45.21
C ALA A 469 -20.94 -63.97 -45.85
N GLN A 470 -20.38 -62.84 -45.41
CA GLN A 470 -20.58 -61.56 -46.09
C GLN A 470 -19.75 -61.53 -47.38
N TYR A 471 -20.33 -62.06 -48.46
CA TYR A 471 -19.74 -62.03 -49.79
C TYR A 471 -19.47 -60.59 -50.25
N PRO A 472 -18.21 -60.21 -50.58
CA PRO A 472 -17.87 -58.83 -50.93
C PRO A 472 -18.54 -58.29 -52.20
N ASN A 473 -19.09 -59.16 -53.06
CA ASN A 473 -19.72 -58.78 -54.32
C ASN A 473 -20.87 -59.72 -54.67
N SER A 474 -21.90 -59.22 -55.36
CA SER A 474 -23.15 -59.94 -55.67
C SER A 474 -22.94 -61.19 -56.54
N TYR A 475 -21.95 -61.16 -57.44
CA TYR A 475 -21.59 -62.28 -58.31
C TYR A 475 -21.13 -63.54 -57.56
N LEU A 476 -20.65 -63.41 -56.31
CA LEU A 476 -20.28 -64.56 -55.48
C LEU A 476 -21.49 -65.23 -54.80
N LYS A 477 -22.69 -64.68 -54.97
CA LYS A 477 -23.94 -65.17 -54.36
C LYS A 477 -24.71 -66.17 -55.26
N LEU A 478 -24.04 -66.76 -56.24
CA LEU A 478 -24.60 -67.73 -57.18
C LEU A 478 -25.16 -68.97 -56.46
N PRO A 479 -26.29 -69.57 -56.89
CA PRO A 479 -26.96 -70.64 -56.14
C PRO A 479 -26.07 -71.85 -55.81
N LEU A 480 -25.20 -72.23 -56.75
CA LEU A 480 -24.34 -73.41 -56.69
C LEU A 480 -23.00 -73.16 -55.98
N LEU A 481 -22.67 -71.90 -55.63
CA LEU A 481 -21.36 -71.51 -55.07
C LEU A 481 -21.47 -70.94 -53.64
N LYS A 482 -22.58 -71.24 -52.97
CA LYS A 482 -22.84 -70.85 -51.57
C LYS A 482 -22.07 -71.75 -50.61
N PHE A 483 -20.88 -71.32 -50.20
CA PHE A 483 -20.15 -71.91 -49.07
C PHE A 483 -20.98 -72.00 -47.77
N GLU A 484 -22.03 -71.18 -47.61
CA GLU A 484 -23.04 -71.31 -46.53
C GLU A 484 -23.76 -72.67 -46.49
N MET A 485 -23.72 -73.47 -47.56
CA MET A 485 -24.32 -74.82 -47.63
C MET A 485 -23.46 -75.89 -46.94
N LEU A 486 -22.17 -75.61 -46.67
CA LEU A 486 -21.24 -76.58 -46.07
C LEU A 486 -21.32 -76.51 -44.53
N ASN A 487 -21.94 -77.53 -43.92
CA ASN A 487 -22.08 -77.66 -42.46
C ASN A 487 -20.74 -78.01 -41.77
N MET A 488 -19.79 -77.08 -41.76
CA MET A 488 -18.47 -77.22 -41.14
C MET A 488 -18.59 -77.41 -39.61
N ARG A 489 -18.52 -78.68 -39.15
CA ARG A 489 -18.46 -79.04 -37.71
C ARG A 489 -17.12 -78.60 -37.08
N ALA A 490 -16.07 -78.49 -37.90
CA ALA A 490 -14.82 -77.84 -37.56
C ALA A 490 -14.97 -76.31 -37.67
N ALA A 491 -14.80 -75.62 -36.55
CA ALA A 491 -14.81 -74.16 -36.47
C ALA A 491 -13.92 -73.71 -35.31
N ALA A 492 -13.33 -72.51 -35.44
CA ALA A 492 -12.29 -71.95 -34.58
C ALA A 492 -12.59 -71.98 -33.07
N PRO A 493 -11.55 -71.80 -32.23
CA PRO A 493 -11.72 -71.56 -30.79
C PRO A 493 -12.71 -70.43 -30.50
N GLU A 494 -13.39 -70.54 -29.36
CA GLU A 494 -14.24 -69.46 -28.84
C GLU A 494 -13.35 -68.48 -28.07
N LEU A 495 -13.77 -67.21 -27.98
CA LEU A 495 -12.98 -66.18 -27.29
C LEU A 495 -12.83 -66.52 -25.81
N TYR A 496 -11.61 -66.35 -25.28
CA TYR A 496 -11.25 -66.72 -23.91
C TYR A 496 -12.10 -65.96 -22.88
N GLU A 497 -12.97 -66.67 -22.17
CA GLU A 497 -13.83 -66.08 -21.14
C GLU A 497 -13.05 -65.88 -19.82
N ALA A 498 -13.28 -64.76 -19.14
CA ALA A 498 -12.55 -64.41 -17.93
C ALA A 498 -13.16 -64.94 -16.61
N ASN A 499 -14.47 -65.25 -16.61
CA ASN A 499 -15.24 -65.57 -15.40
C ASN A 499 -15.25 -67.08 -15.14
N ILE A 500 -14.53 -67.55 -14.10
CA ILE A 500 -14.41 -68.98 -13.79
C ILE A 500 -15.78 -69.68 -13.64
N ASP A 501 -16.77 -69.06 -12.99
CA ASP A 501 -18.08 -69.68 -12.78
C ASP A 501 -18.84 -69.94 -14.09
N ASN A 502 -18.77 -69.03 -15.06
CA ASN A 502 -19.37 -69.22 -16.39
C ASN A 502 -18.72 -70.40 -17.11
N ILE A 503 -17.38 -70.43 -17.16
CA ILE A 503 -16.61 -71.53 -17.78
C ILE A 503 -16.93 -72.86 -17.07
N MET A 504 -17.01 -72.86 -15.74
CA MET A 504 -17.37 -74.02 -14.92
C MET A 504 -18.82 -74.49 -15.19
N HIS A 505 -19.78 -73.59 -15.39
CA HIS A 505 -21.13 -73.94 -15.81
C HIS A 505 -21.17 -74.53 -17.23
N ILE A 506 -20.34 -74.02 -18.16
CA ILE A 506 -20.18 -74.59 -19.52
C ILE A 506 -19.58 -76.00 -19.45
N VAL A 507 -18.51 -76.22 -18.67
CA VAL A 507 -17.93 -77.56 -18.44
C VAL A 507 -18.98 -78.49 -17.84
N LYS A 508 -19.64 -78.10 -16.75
CA LYS A 508 -20.69 -78.92 -16.09
C LYS A 508 -21.80 -79.31 -17.07
N ARG A 509 -22.29 -78.38 -17.90
CA ARG A 509 -23.31 -78.64 -18.92
C ARG A 509 -22.82 -79.61 -20.01
N LYS A 510 -21.60 -79.42 -20.52
CA LYS A 510 -21.00 -80.29 -21.55
C LYS A 510 -20.73 -81.69 -21.00
N VAL A 511 -20.09 -81.81 -19.84
CA VAL A 511 -19.84 -83.10 -19.16
C VAL A 511 -21.16 -83.82 -18.87
N TYR A 512 -22.17 -83.12 -18.32
CA TYR A 512 -23.49 -83.72 -18.07
C TYR A 512 -24.13 -84.27 -19.35
N LYS A 513 -24.03 -83.56 -20.48
CA LYS A 513 -24.54 -84.04 -21.78
C LYS A 513 -23.73 -85.21 -22.35
N LEU A 514 -22.40 -85.20 -22.21
CA LEU A 514 -21.54 -86.33 -22.60
C LEU A 514 -21.88 -87.58 -21.77
N MET A 515 -21.95 -87.46 -20.45
CA MET A 515 -22.34 -88.54 -19.54
C MET A 515 -23.75 -89.05 -19.87
N LYS A 516 -24.71 -88.14 -20.13
CA LYS A 516 -26.07 -88.54 -20.54
C LYS A 516 -26.08 -89.34 -21.85
N GLY A 517 -25.21 -88.98 -22.80
CA GLY A 517 -25.01 -89.73 -24.05
C GLY A 517 -24.48 -91.14 -23.82
N TYR A 518 -23.57 -91.34 -22.85
CA TYR A 518 -23.07 -92.66 -22.45
C TYR A 518 -24.05 -93.48 -21.61
N THR A 519 -24.97 -92.85 -20.85
CA THR A 519 -26.00 -93.57 -20.07
C THR A 519 -27.18 -94.06 -20.90
N VAL A 520 -27.29 -93.67 -22.18
CA VAL A 520 -28.19 -94.35 -23.12
C VAL A 520 -27.44 -95.55 -23.67
N GLU A 521 -28.00 -96.75 -23.54
CA GLU A 521 -27.44 -97.97 -24.14
C GLU A 521 -27.45 -97.88 -25.67
N LEU A 522 -26.40 -97.28 -26.21
CA LEU A 522 -26.09 -97.27 -27.64
C LEU A 522 -25.83 -98.72 -28.07
N ARG A 523 -26.85 -99.35 -28.68
CA ARG A 523 -26.74 -100.71 -29.21
C ARG A 523 -25.49 -100.80 -30.09
N PRO A 524 -24.69 -101.87 -30.03
CA PRO A 524 -23.45 -101.97 -30.81
C PRO A 524 -23.69 -101.85 -32.33
N ALA A 525 -24.88 -102.24 -32.81
CA ALA A 525 -25.32 -102.00 -34.19
C ALA A 525 -25.47 -100.51 -34.54
N THR A 526 -25.97 -99.66 -33.63
CA THR A 526 -26.02 -98.19 -33.84
C THR A 526 -24.65 -97.53 -33.68
N ILE A 527 -23.76 -98.07 -32.84
CA ILE A 527 -22.37 -97.57 -32.80
C ILE A 527 -21.65 -97.89 -34.12
N LYS A 528 -21.73 -99.15 -34.58
CA LYS A 528 -21.21 -99.57 -35.88
C LYS A 528 -21.76 -98.71 -37.00
N ARG A 529 -23.10 -98.60 -37.12
CA ARG A 529 -23.73 -97.76 -38.13
C ARG A 529 -23.27 -96.31 -38.08
N ASN A 530 -23.16 -95.68 -36.91
CA ASN A 530 -22.71 -94.29 -36.81
C ASN A 530 -21.22 -94.13 -37.14
N VAL A 531 -20.39 -95.15 -36.90
CA VAL A 531 -18.97 -95.19 -37.30
C VAL A 531 -18.85 -95.43 -38.82
N GLU A 532 -19.65 -96.33 -39.38
CA GLU A 532 -19.73 -96.61 -40.82
C GLU A 532 -20.26 -95.40 -41.60
N GLU A 533 -21.28 -94.70 -41.08
CA GLU A 533 -21.87 -93.48 -41.64
C GLU A 533 -20.90 -92.28 -41.53
N TYR A 534 -20.19 -92.12 -40.40
CA TYR A 534 -19.10 -91.14 -40.29
C TYR A 534 -17.89 -91.47 -41.19
N HIS A 535 -17.54 -92.75 -41.33
CA HIS A 535 -16.45 -93.19 -42.20
C HIS A 535 -16.80 -93.02 -43.67
N ALA A 536 -18.06 -93.27 -44.06
CA ALA A 536 -18.58 -92.99 -45.40
C ALA A 536 -18.66 -91.49 -45.69
N ASP A 537 -19.15 -90.66 -44.76
CA ASP A 537 -19.11 -89.19 -44.88
C ASP A 537 -17.67 -88.68 -45.04
N TYR A 538 -16.72 -89.28 -44.29
CA TYR A 538 -15.29 -88.92 -44.34
C TYR A 538 -14.63 -89.35 -45.66
N LEU A 539 -14.86 -90.58 -46.12
CA LEU A 539 -14.38 -91.07 -47.41
C LEU A 539 -15.00 -90.29 -48.58
N ALA A 540 -16.31 -90.02 -48.55
CA ALA A 540 -16.96 -89.16 -49.55
C ALA A 540 -16.43 -87.72 -49.55
N SER A 541 -15.84 -87.24 -48.43
CA SER A 541 -15.13 -85.95 -48.39
C SER A 541 -13.70 -86.00 -48.94
N LEU A 542 -13.13 -87.21 -49.09
CA LEU A 542 -11.85 -87.48 -49.77
C LEU A 542 -12.05 -87.78 -51.26
N ASP A 543 -13.06 -88.59 -51.61
CA ASP A 543 -13.40 -88.97 -53.00
C ASP A 543 -13.83 -87.78 -53.89
N MET A 544 -14.08 -86.61 -53.28
CA MET A 544 -14.19 -85.32 -53.98
C MET A 544 -12.86 -84.84 -54.59
N PHE A 545 -11.75 -85.55 -54.34
CA PHE A 545 -10.44 -85.37 -54.97
C PHE A 545 -9.97 -86.71 -55.57
N GLU A 546 -10.42 -87.03 -56.78
CA GLU A 546 -9.79 -88.11 -57.57
C GLU A 546 -8.28 -87.82 -57.74
N PRO A 547 -7.39 -88.78 -57.44
CA PRO A 547 -5.97 -88.61 -57.66
C PRO A 547 -5.65 -88.71 -59.16
N ILE A 548 -4.91 -87.74 -59.69
CA ILE A 548 -4.27 -87.88 -61.00
C ILE A 548 -3.14 -88.92 -60.88
N ASP A 549 -2.97 -89.75 -61.91
CA ASP A 549 -2.21 -91.00 -61.87
C ASP A 549 -0.79 -90.90 -61.28
N ASN A 550 -0.47 -91.85 -60.39
CA ASN A 550 0.89 -92.11 -59.93
C ASN A 550 1.50 -93.24 -60.77
N ASP A 551 2.23 -92.88 -61.82
CA ASP A 551 3.00 -93.84 -62.62
C ASP A 551 4.43 -93.32 -62.86
N GLU A 552 5.24 -93.27 -61.79
CA GLU A 552 6.64 -93.74 -61.87
C GLU A 552 7.29 -94.00 -60.49
N GLN A 553 7.55 -95.28 -60.29
CA GLN A 553 8.32 -96.00 -59.27
C GLN A 553 9.34 -95.23 -58.38
N GLN A 554 9.15 -95.39 -57.06
CA GLN A 554 10.18 -95.79 -56.09
C GLN A 554 11.51 -95.02 -56.01
N GLN A 555 11.65 -94.18 -54.98
CA GLN A 555 12.77 -94.34 -54.04
C GLN A 555 12.45 -93.76 -52.65
N ALA A 556 12.92 -94.44 -51.59
CA ALA A 556 12.56 -94.10 -50.21
C ALA A 556 13.63 -93.24 -49.54
N VAL A 557 13.24 -92.06 -49.07
CA VAL A 557 13.99 -91.20 -48.14
C VAL A 557 12.99 -90.66 -47.09
N PRO A 558 13.32 -90.62 -45.78
CA PRO A 558 12.40 -90.10 -44.76
C PRO A 558 12.04 -88.62 -44.95
N GLU A 559 10.84 -88.24 -44.49
CA GLU A 559 10.27 -86.90 -44.67
C GLU A 559 10.97 -85.82 -43.81
N GLU A 560 11.77 -84.94 -44.43
CA GLU A 560 12.09 -83.61 -43.89
C GLU A 560 11.46 -82.49 -44.75
N ASP A 561 10.31 -82.00 -44.27
CA ASP A 561 9.78 -80.62 -44.41
C ASP A 561 10.01 -79.88 -45.76
N LEU A 562 9.60 -80.49 -46.89
CA LEU A 562 9.65 -79.89 -48.24
C LEU A 562 8.37 -79.10 -48.63
N LEU A 563 7.79 -78.34 -47.69
CA LEU A 563 6.65 -77.43 -47.97
C LEU A 563 6.89 -75.97 -47.53
N GLN A 564 8.10 -75.47 -47.75
CA GLN A 564 8.33 -74.03 -47.94
C GLN A 564 8.49 -73.71 -49.43
N GLU A 565 7.41 -73.27 -50.08
CA GLU A 565 7.33 -71.95 -50.71
C GLU A 565 5.94 -71.69 -51.39
N ASN A 566 5.70 -70.45 -51.80
CA ASN A 566 4.65 -70.03 -52.74
C ASN A 566 3.16 -70.08 -52.31
N LYS A 567 2.79 -69.24 -51.30
CA LYS A 567 1.84 -68.11 -51.52
C LYS A 567 1.63 -67.19 -50.29
N THR A 568 2.48 -66.15 -50.22
CA THR A 568 2.14 -64.75 -49.88
C THR A 568 1.15 -64.44 -48.73
N MET A 569 1.68 -64.10 -47.56
CA MET A 569 1.13 -63.07 -46.66
C MET A 569 2.29 -62.18 -46.16
N ALA A 570 2.52 -61.05 -46.81
CA ALA A 570 3.81 -60.33 -46.81
C ALA A 570 4.18 -59.54 -45.53
N ASN A 571 3.50 -59.77 -44.39
CA ASN A 571 3.66 -58.98 -43.16
C ASN A 571 3.88 -59.82 -41.87
N VAL A 572 4.12 -61.13 -41.98
CA VAL A 572 4.45 -61.99 -40.81
C VAL A 572 5.86 -62.56 -40.98
N PRO A 573 6.86 -62.13 -40.17
CA PRO A 573 8.21 -62.67 -40.26
C PRO A 573 8.25 -64.16 -39.90
N ASN A 574 8.95 -64.97 -40.70
CA ASN A 574 9.12 -66.40 -40.44
C ASN A 574 9.98 -66.62 -39.16
N ARG A 575 9.84 -67.76 -38.47
CA ARG A 575 10.53 -68.11 -37.22
C ARG A 575 12.07 -67.93 -37.29
N LYS A 576 12.71 -68.17 -38.44
CA LYS A 576 14.13 -67.86 -38.68
C LYS A 576 14.41 -66.34 -38.65
N GLN A 577 13.56 -65.54 -39.29
CA GLN A 577 13.67 -64.07 -39.31
C GLN A 577 13.39 -63.47 -37.92
N ILE A 578 12.39 -63.98 -37.18
CA ILE A 578 12.14 -63.60 -35.79
C ILE A 578 13.38 -63.87 -34.94
N LYS A 579 13.94 -65.09 -34.99
CA LYS A 579 15.18 -65.42 -34.25
C LYS A 579 16.35 -64.51 -34.62
N ALA A 580 16.53 -64.19 -35.91
CA ALA A 580 17.59 -63.28 -36.35
C ALA A 580 17.38 -61.84 -35.83
N GLN A 581 16.15 -61.34 -35.86
CA GLN A 581 15.79 -60.04 -35.29
C GLN A 581 15.96 -60.01 -33.77
N SER A 582 15.56 -61.06 -33.04
CA SER A 582 15.77 -61.20 -31.60
C SER A 582 17.25 -61.23 -31.24
N ALA A 583 18.07 -62.01 -31.94
CA ALA A 583 19.52 -62.07 -31.72
C ALA A 583 20.17 -60.70 -31.98
N LYS A 584 19.80 -60.01 -33.06
CA LYS A 584 20.30 -58.68 -33.37
C LYS A 584 19.88 -57.63 -32.32
N LEU A 585 18.67 -57.72 -31.78
CA LEU A 585 18.22 -56.86 -30.68
C LEU A 585 19.02 -57.09 -29.39
N VAL A 586 19.39 -58.34 -29.09
CA VAL A 586 20.26 -58.66 -27.95
C VAL A 586 21.68 -58.12 -28.16
N GLU A 587 22.24 -58.22 -29.37
CA GLU A 587 23.53 -57.59 -29.69
C GLU A 587 23.50 -56.04 -29.66
N GLU A 588 22.41 -55.42 -30.10
CA GLU A 588 22.24 -53.95 -30.06
C GLU A 588 21.97 -53.43 -28.64
N LEU A 589 21.52 -54.30 -27.73
CA LEU A 589 21.44 -54.00 -26.29
C LEU A 589 22.79 -54.23 -25.61
N SER A 590 23.50 -55.33 -25.87
CA SER A 590 24.82 -55.55 -25.25
C SER A 590 25.84 -54.48 -25.66
N LYS A 591 25.75 -53.96 -26.90
CA LYS A 591 26.56 -52.82 -27.40
C LYS A 591 26.07 -51.44 -26.91
N ARG A 592 25.19 -51.39 -25.90
CA ARG A 592 24.76 -50.17 -25.19
C ARG A 592 25.07 -50.20 -23.69
N ASP A 593 25.37 -51.38 -23.15
CA ASP A 593 25.82 -51.57 -21.78
C ASP A 593 27.36 -51.71 -21.69
N GLU A 594 28.07 -51.59 -22.84
CA GLU A 594 29.50 -51.30 -23.01
C GLU A 594 29.74 -49.82 -23.36
#